data_AF-A0A2M9ZKP9-F1
#
_entry.id   AF-A0A2M9ZKP9-F1
#
_cell.length_a   1.000
_cell.length_b   1.000
_cell.length_c   1.000
_cell.angle_alpha   90.00
_cell.angle_beta   90.00
_cell.angle_gamma   90.00
#
_symmetry.space_group_name_H-M   'P 1'
#
loop_
_entity.id
_entity.type
_entity.pdbx_description
1 polymer ?
#
loop_
_entity_poly.entity_id
_entity_poly.type
_entity_poly.pdbx_seq_one_letter_code
_entity_poly.pdbx_strand_id
1 'polypeptide(L)'
;MSDWKLESGTLKKTSKNPYATGTFSGCLLLVIQFFLVVFILVGFLFLFASSDASESYTTIFVLFFLSSLFVIIATTISTYNKSKSVIRTLEIDASSSLMRIKETEKPDTSWDLSQAICYIIKKRSELKGVSSTSGSGSRKYFDLYLLRNDGSFFLLESFSDPANIPETMQMFRSAFPLPIKNDAGENLYDPSEFKSSDPTIEKQASGASFPFEAPASRFLKIERSEQGTRVEVMNPKSIRDKLIVVLFFGIFFGAWLFIAHQILSESAYIALVFFVPFSIFFLGILIVSILFSLTKKLELYADSTGLKIRYATGIPLLSYLLALERFFPKQSIRHIRVSRLVLDQDALTIALKGTERKSIGVLAYLFNLQAFPIQSFTLRGDSELIGIWHLMPWVPNSPGYSDLVAAESAIQAHLNLDEERIDFNDLQ
;
A
#
# COMPACT_ATOMS: atom_id res chain seq x y z
N MET A 1 -24.49 -7.20 -7.86
CA MET A 1 -24.96 -5.81 -7.76
C MET A 1 -23.83 -4.92 -7.28
N SER A 2 -23.63 -3.78 -7.95
CA SER A 2 -22.60 -2.80 -7.63
C SER A 2 -23.02 -1.92 -6.43
N ASP A 3 -22.05 -1.46 -5.64
CA ASP A 3 -22.29 -0.59 -4.48
C ASP A 3 -22.43 0.90 -4.86
N TRP A 4 -22.49 1.19 -6.16
CA TRP A 4 -22.64 2.54 -6.70
C TRP A 4 -24.10 2.99 -6.64
N LYS A 5 -24.32 4.21 -6.18
CA LYS A 5 -25.63 4.85 -6.12
C LYS A 5 -25.62 6.14 -6.93
N LEU A 6 -26.63 6.34 -7.76
CA LEU A 6 -26.86 7.60 -8.44
C LEU A 6 -27.71 8.50 -7.53
N GLU A 7 -27.10 9.52 -6.94
CA GLU A 7 -27.76 10.48 -6.06
C GLU A 7 -27.65 11.87 -6.69
N SER A 8 -28.78 12.46 -7.08
CA SER A 8 -28.85 13.84 -7.60
C SER A 8 -27.87 14.15 -8.75
N GLY A 9 -27.70 13.22 -9.69
CA GLY A 9 -26.79 13.37 -10.83
C GLY A 9 -25.30 13.10 -10.53
N THR A 10 -24.98 12.71 -9.30
CA THR A 10 -23.63 12.27 -8.89
C THR A 10 -23.64 10.77 -8.64
N LEU A 11 -22.67 10.05 -9.22
CA LEU A 11 -22.45 8.64 -8.89
C LEU A 11 -21.58 8.54 -7.64
N LYS A 12 -22.06 7.84 -6.62
CA LYS A 12 -21.40 7.75 -5.33
C LYS A 12 -21.22 6.31 -4.89
N LYS A 13 -20.01 5.96 -4.45
CA LYS A 13 -19.70 4.69 -3.78
C LYS A 13 -19.06 4.97 -2.44
N THR A 14 -19.59 4.33 -1.40
CA THR A 14 -19.03 4.41 -0.04
C THR A 14 -18.56 3.04 0.38
N SER A 15 -17.25 2.90 0.58
CA SER A 15 -16.60 1.67 1.00
C SER A 15 -16.14 1.80 2.44
N LYS A 16 -16.47 0.80 3.26
CA LYS A 16 -15.97 0.65 4.62
C LYS A 16 -14.85 -0.37 4.63
N ASN A 17 -13.98 -0.30 5.63
CA ASN A 17 -12.89 -1.26 5.79
C ASN A 17 -13.42 -2.72 5.75
N PRO A 18 -13.04 -3.54 4.74
CA PRO A 18 -13.53 -4.91 4.60
C PRO A 18 -13.03 -5.84 5.71
N TYR A 19 -11.94 -5.48 6.39
CA TYR A 19 -11.38 -6.21 7.52
C TYR A 19 -12.12 -5.92 8.83
N ALA A 20 -13.11 -5.02 8.84
CA ALA A 20 -13.81 -4.62 10.06
C ALA A 20 -14.73 -5.72 10.63
N THR A 21 -15.35 -6.54 9.78
CA THR A 21 -16.43 -7.45 10.21
C THR A 21 -16.65 -8.71 9.34
N GLY A 22 -15.92 -8.94 8.24
CA GLY A 22 -16.45 -9.77 7.14
C GLY A 22 -15.80 -11.10 6.77
N THR A 23 -14.65 -11.53 7.29
CA THR A 23 -13.96 -12.73 6.77
C THR A 23 -13.16 -13.51 7.81
N PHE A 24 -12.84 -14.77 7.49
CA PHE A 24 -12.04 -15.74 8.25
C PHE A 24 -10.79 -15.15 8.95
N SER A 25 -10.16 -14.13 8.36
CA SER A 25 -9.03 -13.40 8.95
C SER A 25 -9.39 -12.66 10.25
N GLY A 26 -10.59 -12.05 10.32
CA GLY A 26 -11.10 -11.42 11.54
C GLY A 26 -11.42 -12.45 12.62
N CYS A 27 -11.99 -13.60 12.26
CA CYS A 27 -12.22 -14.71 13.20
C CYS A 27 -10.91 -15.32 13.71
N LEU A 28 -9.92 -15.52 12.83
CA LEU A 28 -8.60 -16.00 13.21
C LEU A 28 -7.91 -15.05 14.19
N LEU A 29 -7.97 -13.74 13.93
CA LEU A 29 -7.44 -12.73 14.85
C LEU A 29 -8.12 -12.80 16.21
N LEU A 30 -9.45 -12.95 16.26
CA LEU A 30 -10.19 -13.12 17.51
C LEU A 30 -9.79 -14.41 18.25
N VAL A 31 -9.59 -15.51 17.55
CA VAL A 31 -9.14 -16.79 18.14
C VAL A 31 -7.71 -16.67 18.69
N ILE A 32 -6.78 -16.10 17.93
CA ILE A 32 -5.40 -15.83 18.37
C ILE A 32 -5.42 -14.95 19.61
N GLN A 33 -6.23 -13.90 19.60
CA GLN A 33 -6.36 -12.98 20.71
C GLN A 33 -6.96 -13.64 21.95
N PHE A 34 -8.00 -14.47 21.78
CA PHE A 34 -8.57 -15.25 22.88
C PHE A 34 -7.55 -16.23 23.47
N PHE A 35 -6.83 -16.96 22.62
CA PHE A 35 -5.76 -17.86 23.06
C PHE A 35 -4.67 -17.11 23.83
N LEU A 36 -4.24 -15.95 23.35
CA LEU A 36 -3.25 -15.14 24.03
C LEU A 36 -3.74 -14.60 25.38
N VAL A 37 -5.02 -14.20 25.49
CA VAL A 37 -5.62 -13.78 26.76
C VAL A 37 -5.66 -14.94 27.77
N VAL A 38 -6.07 -16.13 27.32
CA VAL A 38 -6.06 -17.35 28.15
C VAL A 38 -4.63 -17.70 28.57
N PHE A 39 -3.68 -17.65 27.64
CA PHE A 39 -2.26 -17.89 27.92
C PHE A 39 -1.72 -16.91 28.98
N ILE A 40 -2.08 -15.62 28.88
CA ILE A 40 -1.70 -14.62 29.87
C ILE A 40 -2.31 -14.94 31.24
N LEU A 41 -3.59 -15.27 31.29
CA LEU A 41 -4.29 -15.62 32.53
C LEU A 41 -3.65 -16.85 33.21
N VAL A 42 -3.40 -17.91 32.44
CA VAL A 42 -2.73 -19.13 32.92
C VAL A 42 -1.31 -18.82 33.41
N GLY A 43 -0.57 -17.98 32.69
CA GLY A 43 0.75 -17.52 33.11
C GLY A 43 0.73 -16.75 34.44
N PHE A 44 -0.25 -15.86 34.65
CA PHE A 44 -0.41 -15.16 35.92
C PHE A 44 -0.81 -16.09 37.06
N LEU A 45 -1.67 -17.08 36.81
CA LEU A 45 -2.04 -18.10 37.79
C LEU A 45 -0.85 -18.99 38.17
N PHE A 46 -0.02 -19.36 37.18
CA PHE A 46 1.23 -20.09 37.42
C PHE A 46 2.20 -19.28 38.28
N LEU A 47 2.36 -17.98 38.03
CA LEU A 47 3.18 -17.10 38.87
C LEU A 47 2.65 -17.01 40.31
N PHE A 48 1.34 -16.90 40.48
CA PHE A 48 0.71 -16.84 41.80
C PHE A 48 0.92 -18.15 42.58
N ALA A 49 0.76 -19.30 41.92
CA ALA A 49 0.98 -20.62 42.49
C ALA A 49 2.48 -20.92 42.78
N SER A 50 3.40 -20.27 42.06
CA SER A 50 4.84 -20.47 42.20
C SER A 50 5.52 -19.40 43.07
N SER A 51 4.74 -18.54 43.73
CA SER A 51 5.26 -17.42 44.53
C SER A 51 6.07 -17.86 45.77
N ASP A 52 5.98 -19.13 46.16
CA ASP A 52 6.78 -19.76 47.21
C ASP A 52 8.16 -20.28 46.70
N ALA A 53 8.43 -20.23 45.39
CA ALA A 53 9.70 -20.68 44.80
C ALA A 53 10.75 -19.55 44.81
N SER A 54 11.96 -19.86 45.31
CA SER A 54 13.02 -18.92 45.69
C SER A 54 13.72 -18.14 44.56
N GLU A 55 13.32 -18.32 43.29
CA GLU A 55 13.97 -17.64 42.16
C GLU A 55 13.25 -16.36 41.74
N SER A 56 13.53 -15.28 42.48
CA SER A 56 13.04 -13.91 42.24
C SER A 56 13.15 -13.48 40.77
N TYR A 57 14.22 -13.84 40.06
CA TYR A 57 14.48 -13.39 38.69
C TYR A 57 13.55 -14.01 37.65
N THR A 58 13.20 -15.29 37.81
CA THR A 58 12.29 -16.01 36.92
C THR A 58 10.88 -15.44 37.03
N THR A 59 10.43 -15.18 38.26
CA THR A 59 9.13 -14.55 38.54
C THR A 59 9.04 -13.14 37.93
N ILE A 60 10.09 -12.32 38.06
CA ILE A 60 10.15 -10.97 37.49
C ILE A 60 10.12 -11.02 35.96
N PHE A 61 10.88 -11.92 35.33
CA PHE A 61 10.91 -12.05 33.87
C PHE A 61 9.54 -12.48 33.32
N VAL A 62 8.91 -13.50 33.92
CA VAL A 62 7.59 -13.97 33.47
C VAL A 62 6.54 -12.87 33.66
N LEU A 63 6.60 -12.10 34.76
CA LEU A 63 5.71 -10.96 34.98
C LEU A 63 5.90 -9.86 33.92
N PHE A 64 7.16 -9.53 33.60
CA PHE A 64 7.49 -8.57 32.55
C PHE A 64 7.02 -9.06 31.17
N PHE A 65 7.22 -10.35 30.86
CA PHE A 65 6.80 -10.96 29.61
C PHE A 65 5.28 -10.90 29.43
N LEU A 66 4.53 -11.33 30.46
CA LEU A 66 3.05 -11.35 30.43
C LEU A 66 2.45 -9.94 30.35
N SER A 67 2.99 -8.99 31.12
CA SER A 67 2.54 -7.58 31.07
C SER A 67 2.86 -6.93 29.72
N SER A 68 4.05 -7.18 29.16
CA SER A 68 4.43 -6.69 27.83
C SER A 68 3.53 -7.26 26.74
N LEU A 69 3.24 -8.56 26.80
CA LEU A 69 2.34 -9.25 25.87
C LEU A 69 0.91 -8.67 25.95
N PHE A 70 0.41 -8.43 27.17
CA PHE A 70 -0.89 -7.79 27.38
C PHE A 70 -0.96 -6.39 26.76
N VAL A 71 0.06 -5.56 26.95
CA VAL A 71 0.12 -4.22 26.34
C VAL A 71 0.14 -4.31 24.82
N ILE A 72 0.93 -5.22 24.23
CA ILE A 72 0.97 -5.44 22.77
C ILE A 72 -0.41 -5.86 22.24
N ILE A 73 -1.15 -6.71 22.97
CA ILE A 73 -2.49 -7.14 22.57
C ILE A 73 -3.50 -5.99 22.68
N ALA A 74 -3.55 -5.31 23.83
CA ALA A 74 -4.46 -4.19 24.06
C ALA A 74 -4.29 -3.09 23.00
N THR A 75 -3.03 -2.81 22.66
CA THR A 75 -2.71 -1.88 21.60
C THR A 75 -3.17 -2.39 20.23
N THR A 76 -2.84 -3.62 19.85
CA THR A 76 -3.30 -4.23 18.58
C THR A 76 -4.82 -4.13 18.39
N ILE A 77 -5.60 -4.44 19.44
CA ILE A 77 -7.07 -4.31 19.45
C ILE A 77 -7.50 -2.86 19.19
N SER A 78 -6.88 -1.90 19.89
CA SER A 78 -7.18 -0.48 19.70
C SER A 78 -6.93 -0.02 18.26
N THR A 79 -5.84 -0.47 17.63
CA THR A 79 -5.57 -0.16 16.21
C THR A 79 -6.58 -0.83 15.29
N TYR A 80 -6.95 -2.08 15.55
CA TYR A 80 -7.97 -2.79 14.79
C TYR A 80 -9.33 -2.08 14.88
N ASN A 81 -9.75 -1.62 16.06
CA ASN A 81 -11.00 -0.89 16.19
C ASN A 81 -10.99 0.44 15.44
N LYS A 82 -9.85 1.17 15.44
CA LYS A 82 -9.68 2.39 14.65
C LYS A 82 -9.69 2.14 13.15
N SER A 83 -9.16 1.00 12.69
CA SER A 83 -9.22 0.69 11.26
C SER A 83 -10.66 0.42 10.80
N LYS A 84 -11.57 -0.04 11.69
CA LYS A 84 -12.99 -0.24 11.35
C LYS A 84 -13.73 1.05 11.00
N SER A 85 -13.35 2.18 11.60
CA SER A 85 -14.00 3.47 11.35
C SER A 85 -13.51 4.17 10.09
N VAL A 86 -12.54 3.59 9.36
CA VAL A 86 -12.07 4.14 8.09
C VAL A 86 -13.12 3.93 7.01
N ILE A 87 -13.67 5.04 6.54
CA ILE A 87 -14.61 5.13 5.43
C ILE A 87 -13.92 5.84 4.27
N ARG A 88 -14.16 5.34 3.06
CA ARG A 88 -13.74 5.95 1.82
C ARG A 88 -14.97 6.20 0.96
N THR A 89 -15.05 7.37 0.35
CA THR A 89 -16.13 7.76 -0.56
C THR A 89 -15.54 8.18 -1.89
N LEU A 90 -16.06 7.59 -2.96
CA LEU A 90 -15.82 7.99 -4.35
C LEU A 90 -17.07 8.69 -4.86
N GLU A 91 -16.91 9.87 -5.43
CA GLU A 91 -17.99 10.67 -6.03
C GLU A 91 -17.57 11.02 -7.46
N ILE A 92 -18.38 10.71 -8.45
CA ILE A 92 -18.20 11.10 -9.85
C ILE A 92 -19.33 12.07 -10.17
N ASP A 93 -19.00 13.32 -10.35
CA ASP A 93 -19.93 14.38 -10.73
C ASP A 93 -19.74 14.69 -12.22
N ALA A 94 -20.67 14.18 -13.03
CA ALA A 94 -20.67 14.37 -14.48
C ALA A 94 -20.87 15.84 -14.89
N SER A 95 -21.50 16.66 -14.04
CA SER A 95 -21.78 18.06 -14.34
C SER A 95 -20.54 18.95 -14.23
N SER A 96 -19.67 18.64 -13.28
CA SER A 96 -18.38 19.33 -13.08
C SER A 96 -17.20 18.62 -13.72
N SER A 97 -17.42 17.42 -14.30
CA SER A 97 -16.35 16.55 -14.82
C SER A 97 -15.28 16.24 -13.76
N LEU A 98 -15.69 16.09 -12.50
CA LEU A 98 -14.78 15.82 -11.39
C LEU A 98 -15.08 14.47 -10.74
N MET A 99 -14.03 13.74 -10.44
CA MET A 99 -14.05 12.63 -9.51
C MET A 99 -13.44 13.06 -8.17
N ARG A 100 -14.18 12.93 -7.08
CA ARG A 100 -13.71 13.23 -5.73
C ARG A 100 -13.49 11.96 -4.94
N ILE A 101 -12.39 11.93 -4.21
CA ILE A 101 -11.98 10.85 -3.33
C ILE A 101 -11.87 11.45 -1.93
N LYS A 102 -12.69 10.94 -1.02
CA LYS A 102 -12.72 11.35 0.38
C LYS A 102 -12.35 10.17 1.24
N GLU A 103 -11.38 10.34 2.11
CA GLU A 103 -10.92 9.31 3.03
C GLU A 103 -10.93 9.84 4.46
N THR A 104 -11.34 8.99 5.40
CA THR A 104 -11.36 9.34 6.82
C THR A 104 -9.96 9.76 7.29
N GLU A 105 -9.87 10.92 7.97
CA GLU A 105 -8.62 11.50 8.49
C GLU A 105 -7.56 11.87 7.43
N LYS A 106 -7.96 12.02 6.17
CA LYS A 106 -7.08 12.40 5.06
C LYS A 106 -7.65 13.58 4.25
N PRO A 107 -6.80 14.36 3.57
CA PRO A 107 -7.27 15.42 2.69
C PRO A 107 -8.11 14.88 1.53
N ASP A 108 -9.18 15.60 1.21
CA ASP A 108 -9.98 15.33 0.02
C ASP A 108 -9.15 15.57 -1.24
N THR A 109 -9.29 14.70 -2.23
CA THR A 109 -8.67 14.86 -3.55
C THR A 109 -9.71 14.87 -4.64
N SER A 110 -9.53 15.76 -5.60
CA SER A 110 -10.30 15.79 -6.83
C SER A 110 -9.42 15.43 -8.01
N TRP A 111 -10.01 14.71 -8.95
CA TRP A 111 -9.42 14.32 -10.20
C TRP A 111 -10.30 14.84 -11.34
N ASP A 112 -9.68 15.48 -12.32
CA ASP A 112 -10.34 15.94 -13.54
C ASP A 112 -10.58 14.75 -14.49
N LEU A 113 -11.86 14.47 -14.74
CA LEU A 113 -12.30 13.41 -15.64
C LEU A 113 -12.04 13.76 -17.12
N SER A 114 -11.75 15.02 -17.46
CA SER A 114 -11.34 15.43 -18.81
C SER A 114 -10.08 14.69 -19.29
N GLN A 115 -9.23 14.29 -18.34
CA GLN A 115 -7.99 13.58 -18.60
C GLN A 115 -8.19 12.08 -18.78
N ALA A 116 -9.41 11.56 -18.55
CA ALA A 116 -9.69 10.15 -18.71
C ALA A 116 -9.89 9.79 -20.20
N ILE A 117 -9.21 8.73 -20.63
CA ILE A 117 -9.21 8.26 -22.02
C ILE A 117 -10.29 7.19 -22.22
N CYS A 118 -10.36 6.19 -21.34
CA CYS A 118 -11.19 5.02 -21.53
C CYS A 118 -11.45 4.23 -20.24
N TYR A 119 -12.43 3.35 -20.30
CA TYR A 119 -12.61 2.28 -19.33
C TYR A 119 -11.86 1.02 -19.78
N ILE A 120 -11.11 0.39 -18.86
CA ILE A 120 -10.38 -0.86 -19.14
C ILE A 120 -10.87 -1.97 -18.21
N ILE A 121 -11.24 -3.11 -18.79
CA ILE A 121 -11.59 -4.32 -18.04
C ILE A 121 -10.39 -5.27 -18.07
N LYS A 122 -9.83 -5.60 -16.90
CA LYS A 122 -8.77 -6.61 -16.77
C LYS A 122 -9.26 -7.81 -15.97
N LYS A 123 -8.84 -9.00 -16.39
CA LYS A 123 -9.11 -10.25 -15.68
C LYS A 123 -7.99 -10.60 -14.73
N ARG A 124 -8.35 -11.01 -13.53
CA ARG A 124 -7.43 -11.44 -12.47
C ARG A 124 -7.85 -12.79 -11.93
N SER A 125 -6.90 -13.68 -11.72
CA SER A 125 -7.16 -14.98 -11.09
C SER A 125 -6.42 -15.04 -9.76
N GLU A 126 -7.14 -15.23 -8.67
CA GLU A 126 -6.59 -15.52 -7.36
C GLU A 126 -6.63 -17.03 -7.10
N LEU A 127 -5.57 -17.58 -6.51
CA LEU A 127 -5.62 -18.92 -5.93
C LEU A 127 -6.59 -18.91 -4.76
N LYS A 128 -7.54 -19.84 -4.71
CA LYS A 128 -8.30 -20.08 -3.48
C LYS A 128 -7.29 -20.41 -2.37
N GLY A 129 -7.28 -19.62 -1.31
CA GLY A 129 -6.56 -19.96 -0.08
C GLY A 129 -6.98 -21.34 0.43
N VAL A 130 -6.09 -21.98 1.19
CA VAL A 130 -6.11 -23.39 1.67
C VAL A 130 -7.34 -23.76 2.54
N SER A 131 -8.37 -22.92 2.65
CA SER A 131 -9.45 -23.03 3.65
C SER A 131 -10.81 -23.47 3.11
N SER A 132 -10.87 -24.33 2.09
CA SER A 132 -12.10 -25.08 1.79
C SER A 132 -11.80 -26.42 1.13
N THR A 133 -12.27 -27.48 1.79
CA THR A 133 -12.34 -28.87 1.37
C THR A 133 -12.52 -29.06 -0.14
N SER A 134 -11.66 -29.92 -0.71
CA SER A 134 -11.79 -30.59 -2.02
C SER A 134 -12.18 -29.71 -3.23
N GLY A 135 -11.29 -28.82 -3.66
CA GLY A 135 -11.34 -28.26 -5.01
C GLY A 135 -10.23 -27.25 -5.27
N SER A 136 -9.25 -27.59 -6.11
CA SER A 136 -8.23 -26.66 -6.62
C SER A 136 -8.84 -25.69 -7.64
N GLY A 137 -9.69 -24.77 -7.16
CA GLY A 137 -10.30 -23.74 -8.01
C GLY A 137 -9.61 -22.40 -7.84
N SER A 138 -9.26 -21.71 -8.93
CA SER A 138 -8.95 -20.29 -8.90
C SER A 138 -10.24 -19.46 -8.85
N ARG A 139 -10.25 -18.37 -8.08
CA ARG A 139 -11.32 -17.35 -8.18
C ARG A 139 -10.93 -16.36 -9.26
N LYS A 140 -11.87 -16.10 -10.17
CA LYS A 140 -11.69 -15.08 -11.21
C LYS A 140 -12.37 -13.79 -10.74
N TYR A 141 -11.68 -12.68 -10.95
CA TYR A 141 -12.17 -11.33 -10.74
C TYR A 141 -12.01 -10.56 -12.04
N PHE A 142 -12.94 -9.65 -12.31
CA PHE A 142 -12.88 -8.70 -13.41
C PHE A 142 -12.83 -7.31 -12.81
N ASP A 143 -11.71 -6.63 -13.01
CA ASP A 143 -11.44 -5.33 -12.43
C ASP A 143 -11.68 -4.25 -13.51
N LEU A 144 -12.55 -3.29 -13.20
CA LEU A 144 -12.89 -2.16 -14.05
C LEU A 144 -12.07 -0.94 -13.63
N TYR A 145 -11.25 -0.46 -14.56
CA TYR A 145 -10.39 0.71 -14.38
C TYR A 145 -10.86 1.87 -15.24
N LEU A 146 -10.64 3.08 -14.73
CA LEU A 146 -10.59 4.31 -15.52
C LEU A 146 -9.12 4.60 -15.85
N LEU A 147 -8.79 4.75 -17.13
CA LEU A 147 -7.43 5.07 -17.58
C LEU A 147 -7.31 6.57 -17.90
N ARG A 148 -6.25 7.21 -17.42
CA ARG A 148 -5.91 8.62 -17.68
C ARG A 148 -4.89 8.78 -18.81
N ASN A 149 -4.82 9.97 -19.39
CA ASN A 149 -3.89 10.40 -20.44
C ASN A 149 -2.39 10.29 -20.07
N ASP A 150 -2.04 10.25 -18.79
CA ASP A 150 -0.68 9.96 -18.30
C ASP A 150 -0.43 8.45 -18.07
N GLY A 151 -1.43 7.62 -18.40
CA GLY A 151 -1.42 6.18 -18.23
C GLY A 151 -1.70 5.68 -16.82
N SER A 152 -2.14 6.54 -15.89
CA SER A 152 -2.55 6.10 -14.55
C SER A 152 -3.84 5.27 -14.60
N PHE A 153 -3.83 4.15 -13.86
CA PHE A 153 -5.00 3.28 -13.69
C PHE A 153 -5.72 3.65 -12.41
N PHE A 154 -7.04 3.79 -12.48
CA PHE A 154 -7.87 4.01 -11.30
C PHE A 154 -8.96 2.94 -11.20
N LEU A 155 -8.87 2.06 -10.19
CA LEU A 155 -9.86 1.02 -9.94
C LEU A 155 -11.21 1.64 -9.52
N LEU A 156 -12.26 1.38 -10.30
CA LEU A 156 -13.63 1.77 -9.99
C LEU A 156 -14.39 0.66 -9.25
N GLU A 157 -14.30 -0.56 -9.77
CA GLU A 157 -15.05 -1.71 -9.26
C GLU A 157 -14.35 -3.04 -9.57
N SER A 158 -14.55 -4.02 -8.70
CA SER A 158 -14.08 -5.40 -8.88
C SER A 158 -15.26 -6.36 -8.86
N PHE A 159 -15.47 -7.09 -9.94
CA PHE A 159 -16.57 -8.04 -10.11
C PHE A 159 -16.08 -9.47 -9.92
N SER A 160 -16.76 -10.25 -9.07
CA SER A 160 -16.54 -11.71 -8.99
C SER A 160 -17.36 -12.47 -10.04
N ASP A 161 -18.49 -11.91 -10.45
CA ASP A 161 -19.42 -12.50 -11.40
C ASP A 161 -19.55 -11.59 -12.63
N PRO A 162 -19.15 -12.07 -13.83
CA PRO A 162 -19.13 -11.27 -15.05
C PRO A 162 -20.51 -10.77 -15.49
N ALA A 163 -21.60 -11.42 -15.07
CA ALA A 163 -22.96 -11.00 -15.43
C ALA A 163 -23.32 -9.59 -14.93
N ASN A 164 -22.62 -9.07 -13.91
CA ASN A 164 -22.87 -7.73 -13.34
C ASN A 164 -22.15 -6.61 -14.10
N ILE A 165 -21.22 -6.93 -15.01
CA ILE A 165 -20.39 -5.96 -15.73
C ILE A 165 -21.24 -5.09 -16.66
N PRO A 166 -22.13 -5.63 -17.52
CA PRO A 166 -22.88 -4.82 -18.48
C PRO A 166 -23.76 -3.75 -17.83
N GLU A 167 -24.49 -4.12 -16.77
CA GLU A 167 -25.37 -3.19 -16.02
C GLU A 167 -24.57 -2.05 -15.39
N THR A 168 -23.46 -2.38 -14.72
CA THR A 168 -22.62 -1.37 -14.07
C THR A 168 -21.92 -0.48 -15.10
N MET A 169 -21.51 -1.06 -16.25
CA MET A 169 -20.91 -0.30 -17.34
C MET A 169 -21.91 0.66 -17.99
N GLN A 170 -23.18 0.25 -18.13
CA GLN A 170 -24.24 1.14 -18.61
C GLN A 170 -24.39 2.37 -17.69
N MET A 171 -24.38 2.15 -16.37
CA MET A 171 -24.40 3.22 -15.38
C MET A 171 -23.22 4.18 -15.57
N PHE A 172 -21.99 3.69 -15.70
CA PHE A 172 -20.82 4.55 -15.91
C PHE A 172 -20.86 5.29 -17.25
N ARG A 173 -21.22 4.63 -18.36
CA ARG A 173 -21.29 5.26 -19.69
C ARG A 173 -22.38 6.32 -19.78
N SER A 174 -23.50 6.11 -19.09
CA SER A 174 -24.57 7.12 -19.01
C SER A 174 -24.15 8.36 -18.24
N ALA A 175 -23.30 8.22 -17.21
CA ALA A 175 -22.75 9.35 -16.49
C ALA A 175 -21.56 10.02 -17.23
N PHE A 176 -20.64 9.21 -17.77
CA PHE A 176 -19.45 9.67 -18.47
C PHE A 176 -19.11 8.76 -19.67
N PRO A 177 -19.43 9.21 -20.91
CA PRO A 177 -19.37 8.37 -22.10
C PRO A 177 -17.95 8.25 -22.66
N LEU A 178 -17.17 7.31 -22.12
CA LEU A 178 -15.85 6.96 -22.63
C LEU A 178 -15.85 5.65 -23.45
N PRO A 179 -14.87 5.47 -24.36
CA PRO A 179 -14.64 4.18 -25.00
C PRO A 179 -14.23 3.11 -23.99
N ILE A 180 -14.43 1.84 -24.36
CA ILE A 180 -14.12 0.67 -23.53
C ILE A 180 -13.07 -0.19 -24.22
N LYS A 181 -12.05 -0.60 -23.46
CA LYS A 181 -11.09 -1.63 -23.85
C LYS A 181 -11.29 -2.88 -22.98
N ASN A 182 -11.50 -4.01 -23.63
CA ASN A 182 -11.65 -5.29 -22.95
C ASN A 182 -10.36 -6.12 -23.05
N ASP A 183 -9.49 -6.00 -22.06
CA ASP A 183 -8.24 -6.77 -21.94
C ASP A 183 -8.46 -8.12 -21.25
N ALA A 184 -9.70 -8.48 -20.88
CA ALA A 184 -10.01 -9.74 -20.20
C ALA A 184 -10.06 -10.96 -21.15
N GLY A 185 -10.12 -10.73 -22.47
CA GLY A 185 -10.12 -11.79 -23.50
C GLY A 185 -11.40 -12.63 -23.56
N GLU A 186 -12.48 -12.17 -22.92
CA GLU A 186 -13.80 -12.80 -22.92
C GLU A 186 -14.82 -11.80 -23.48
N ASN A 187 -15.87 -12.24 -24.19
CA ASN A 187 -16.95 -11.37 -24.68
C ASN A 187 -17.85 -10.94 -23.50
N LEU A 188 -17.29 -10.13 -22.59
CA LEU A 188 -17.94 -9.62 -21.38
C LEU A 188 -18.81 -8.40 -21.66
N TYR A 189 -18.63 -7.80 -22.83
CA TYR A 189 -19.29 -6.59 -23.25
C TYR A 189 -19.36 -6.57 -24.78
N ASP A 190 -20.55 -6.38 -25.33
CA ASP A 190 -20.73 -6.14 -26.76
C ASP A 190 -20.87 -4.63 -26.99
N PRO A 191 -19.92 -3.97 -27.68
CA PRO A 191 -20.01 -2.56 -28.02
C PRO A 191 -21.26 -2.22 -28.87
N SER A 192 -21.82 -3.20 -29.58
CA SER A 192 -22.92 -3.01 -30.52
C SER A 192 -24.31 -3.00 -29.87
N GLU A 193 -24.45 -3.44 -28.62
CA GLU A 193 -25.72 -3.41 -27.87
C GLU A 193 -26.11 -1.99 -27.40
N PHE A 194 -25.18 -1.02 -27.45
CA PHE A 194 -25.44 0.36 -27.03
C PHE A 194 -25.11 1.35 -28.14
N LYS A 195 -26.13 1.64 -28.96
CA LYS A 195 -26.16 2.86 -29.76
C LYS A 195 -26.31 4.03 -28.80
N SER A 196 -25.34 4.94 -28.80
CA SER A 196 -25.48 6.22 -28.10
C SER A 196 -26.81 6.85 -28.54
N SER A 197 -27.75 7.01 -27.62
CA SER A 197 -29.02 7.69 -27.89
C SER A 197 -28.86 9.22 -27.88
N ASP A 198 -27.64 9.73 -27.98
CA ASP A 198 -27.37 11.11 -28.35
C ASP A 198 -25.93 11.25 -28.88
N PRO A 199 -25.70 11.60 -30.15
CA PRO A 199 -24.39 12.01 -30.64
C PRO A 199 -23.98 13.41 -30.13
N THR A 200 -24.83 14.04 -29.31
CA THR A 200 -24.73 15.46 -28.91
C THR A 200 -24.10 15.69 -27.54
N ILE A 201 -23.61 14.64 -26.86
CA ILE A 201 -22.80 14.78 -25.64
C ILE A 201 -21.33 14.43 -25.95
N GLU A 202 -20.80 14.96 -27.06
CA GLU A 202 -19.45 15.54 -27.02
C GLU A 202 -19.53 16.82 -26.17
N LYS A 203 -19.84 16.68 -24.87
CA LYS A 203 -19.48 17.75 -23.96
C LYS A 203 -17.97 17.72 -23.89
N GLN A 204 -17.36 18.59 -24.72
CA GLN A 204 -16.06 19.16 -24.43
C GLN A 204 -16.02 19.36 -22.93
N ALA A 205 -15.22 18.54 -22.24
CA ALA A 205 -14.82 18.83 -20.88
C ALA A 205 -14.10 20.17 -20.99
N SER A 206 -14.84 21.25 -20.70
CA SER A 206 -14.32 22.60 -20.79
C SER A 206 -13.09 22.64 -19.91
N GLY A 207 -11.93 22.90 -20.52
CA GLY A 207 -10.62 22.93 -19.90
C GLY A 207 -10.48 24.04 -18.86
N ALA A 208 -11.28 23.97 -17.80
CA ALA A 208 -10.99 24.68 -16.57
C ALA A 208 -9.83 23.91 -15.93
N SER A 209 -8.61 24.41 -16.15
CA SER A 209 -7.46 24.02 -15.35
C SER A 209 -7.76 24.46 -13.91
N PHE A 210 -8.30 23.56 -13.11
CA PHE A 210 -8.41 23.80 -11.68
C PHE A 210 -7.02 23.61 -11.10
N PRO A 211 -6.42 24.64 -10.48
CA PRO A 211 -5.14 24.47 -9.81
C PRO A 211 -5.34 23.43 -8.70
N PHE A 212 -4.76 22.25 -8.90
CA PHE A 212 -4.62 21.29 -7.83
C PHE A 212 -3.60 21.87 -6.85
N GLU A 213 -4.10 22.51 -5.80
CA GLU A 213 -3.26 22.92 -4.69
C GLU A 213 -3.04 21.68 -3.81
N ALA A 214 -1.86 21.09 -3.92
CA ALA A 214 -1.49 19.90 -3.16
C ALA A 214 -1.73 20.17 -1.66
N PRO A 215 -2.67 19.45 -1.00
CA PRO A 215 -3.02 19.77 0.37
C PRO A 215 -1.82 19.49 1.28
N ALA A 216 -1.59 20.39 2.25
CA ALA A 216 -0.55 20.20 3.24
C ALA A 216 -0.86 18.93 4.06
N SER A 217 0.02 17.94 3.97
CA SER A 217 -0.12 16.68 4.70
C SER A 217 0.99 16.49 5.72
N ARG A 218 0.62 15.93 6.88
CA ARG A 218 1.56 15.52 7.93
C ARG A 218 2.43 14.31 7.57
N PHE A 219 2.09 13.61 6.49
CA PHE A 219 2.78 12.39 6.04
C PHE A 219 3.75 12.64 4.88
N LEU A 220 3.77 13.85 4.33
CA LEU A 220 4.60 14.19 3.18
C LEU A 220 5.43 15.44 3.47
N LYS A 221 6.75 15.30 3.35
CA LYS A 221 7.69 16.41 3.42
C LYS A 221 8.17 16.72 2.01
N ILE A 222 7.88 17.93 1.53
CA ILE A 222 8.35 18.44 0.24
C ILE A 222 9.30 19.60 0.51
N GLU A 223 10.57 19.43 0.20
CA GLU A 223 11.59 20.48 0.25
C GLU A 223 11.88 20.93 -1.19
N ARG A 224 11.48 22.15 -1.54
CA ARG A 224 11.76 22.74 -2.86
C ARG A 224 13.00 23.63 -2.76
N SER A 225 13.97 23.39 -3.64
CA SER A 225 15.17 24.20 -3.78
C SER A 225 15.43 24.51 -5.26
N GLU A 226 16.26 25.51 -5.55
CA GLU A 226 16.66 25.81 -6.94
C GLU A 226 17.39 24.65 -7.62
N GLN A 227 18.06 23.80 -6.83
CA GLN A 227 18.83 22.65 -7.32
C GLN A 227 17.96 21.40 -7.55
N GLY A 228 16.77 21.33 -6.95
CA GLY A 228 15.96 20.12 -6.94
C GLY A 228 14.77 20.17 -5.98
N THR A 229 13.81 19.27 -6.21
CA THR A 229 12.71 18.97 -5.28
C THR A 229 12.98 17.65 -4.58
N ARG A 230 13.00 17.68 -3.25
CA ARG A 230 13.11 16.48 -2.40
C ARG A 230 11.74 16.15 -1.80
N VAL A 231 11.31 14.91 -1.98
CA VAL A 231 10.05 14.39 -1.44
C VAL A 231 10.34 13.20 -0.55
N GLU A 232 9.85 13.26 0.69
CA GLU A 232 9.99 12.21 1.70
C GLU A 232 8.63 11.90 2.32
N VAL A 233 8.25 10.62 2.32
CA VAL A 233 7.08 10.15 3.08
C VAL A 233 7.49 9.96 4.54
N MET A 234 6.90 10.78 5.40
CA MET A 234 7.08 10.70 6.84
C MET A 234 6.09 9.69 7.42
N ASN A 235 6.61 8.75 8.21
CA ASN A 235 5.81 7.90 9.08
C ASN A 235 5.92 8.44 10.52
N PRO A 236 5.02 9.36 10.95
CA PRO A 236 5.07 9.89 12.30
C PRO A 236 4.77 8.76 13.29
N LYS A 237 5.82 8.21 13.91
CA LYS A 237 5.68 7.18 14.93
C LYS A 237 5.05 7.77 16.18
N SER A 238 3.90 7.25 16.58
CA SER A 238 3.27 7.64 17.83
C SER A 238 4.11 7.14 19.02
N ILE A 239 3.92 7.76 20.20
CA ILE A 239 4.52 7.29 21.46
C ILE A 239 4.19 5.81 21.69
N ARG A 240 2.98 5.41 21.32
CA ARG A 240 2.51 4.04 21.40
C ARG A 240 3.32 3.09 20.50
N ASP A 241 3.64 3.50 19.28
CA ASP A 241 4.45 2.67 18.37
C ASP A 241 5.87 2.50 18.90
N LYS A 242 6.45 3.58 19.47
CA LYS A 242 7.76 3.52 20.13
C LYS A 242 7.73 2.56 21.32
N LEU A 243 6.67 2.60 22.13
CA LEU A 243 6.50 1.70 23.28
C LEU A 243 6.37 0.24 22.84
N ILE A 244 5.57 -0.06 21.82
CA ILE A 244 5.41 -1.44 21.29
C ILE A 244 6.76 -1.98 20.82
N VAL A 245 7.53 -1.17 20.10
CA VAL A 245 8.87 -1.53 19.64
C VAL A 245 9.77 -1.85 20.84
N VAL A 246 9.79 -1.00 21.87
CA VAL A 246 10.58 -1.22 23.09
C VAL A 246 10.15 -2.49 23.83
N LEU A 247 8.86 -2.74 23.97
CA LEU A 247 8.33 -3.94 24.65
C LEU A 247 8.67 -5.22 23.87
N PHE A 248 8.52 -5.20 22.55
CA PHE A 248 8.90 -6.33 21.69
C PHE A 248 10.39 -6.66 21.85
N PHE A 249 11.24 -5.64 21.86
CA PHE A 249 12.66 -5.82 22.13
C PHE A 249 12.93 -6.33 23.55
N GLY A 250 12.28 -5.75 24.56
CA GLY A 250 12.42 -6.18 25.94
C GLY A 250 12.06 -7.66 26.10
N ILE A 251 10.98 -8.12 25.48
CA ILE A 251 10.59 -9.53 25.45
C ILE A 251 11.68 -10.37 24.79
N PHE A 252 12.15 -9.97 23.60
CA PHE A 252 13.08 -10.76 22.81
C PHE A 252 14.46 -10.87 23.46
N PHE A 253 15.05 -9.73 23.87
CA PHE A 253 16.33 -9.71 24.58
C PHE A 253 16.22 -10.28 25.99
N GLY A 254 15.09 -10.06 26.67
CA GLY A 254 14.84 -10.63 27.99
C GLY A 254 14.77 -12.16 27.94
N ALA A 255 14.05 -12.72 26.97
CA ALA A 255 14.00 -14.16 26.74
C ALA A 255 15.40 -14.71 26.40
N TRP A 256 16.16 -13.98 25.58
CA TRP A 256 17.52 -14.36 25.22
C TRP A 256 18.47 -14.39 26.43
N LEU A 257 18.41 -13.36 27.29
CA LEU A 257 19.19 -13.29 28.53
C LEU A 257 18.76 -14.35 29.55
N PHE A 258 17.46 -14.66 29.62
CA PHE A 258 16.96 -15.72 30.48
C PHE A 258 17.51 -17.10 30.05
N ILE A 259 17.51 -17.40 28.74
CA ILE A 259 18.13 -18.62 28.21
C ILE A 259 19.63 -18.66 28.52
N ALA A 260 20.33 -17.53 28.34
CA ALA A 260 21.76 -17.44 28.68
C ALA A 260 22.01 -17.71 30.17
N HIS A 261 21.16 -17.17 31.06
CA HIS A 261 21.25 -17.39 32.49
C HIS A 261 21.05 -18.86 32.87
N GLN A 262 20.06 -19.53 32.29
CA GLN A 262 19.79 -20.96 32.53
C GLN A 262 20.95 -21.86 32.08
N ILE A 263 21.55 -21.57 30.93
CA ILE A 263 22.74 -22.30 30.45
C ILE A 263 23.93 -22.13 31.41
N LEU A 264 24.09 -20.94 31.99
CA LEU A 264 25.16 -20.63 32.94
C LEU A 264 24.91 -21.25 34.32
N SER A 265 23.66 -21.28 34.80
CA SER A 265 23.30 -21.85 36.11
C SER A 265 23.40 -23.37 36.12
N GLU A 266 23.01 -24.05 35.04
CA GLU A 266 23.12 -25.50 34.90
C GLU A 266 24.54 -25.98 34.57
N SER A 267 25.54 -25.07 34.50
CA SER A 267 26.94 -25.38 34.17
C SER A 267 27.13 -26.13 32.85
N ALA A 268 26.22 -25.92 31.89
CA ALA A 268 26.23 -26.54 30.57
C ALA A 268 27.23 -25.84 29.63
N TYR A 269 28.52 -25.82 29.99
CA TYR A 269 29.56 -25.07 29.27
C TYR A 269 29.72 -25.47 27.80
N ILE A 270 29.36 -26.70 27.42
CA ILE A 270 29.36 -27.18 26.03
C ILE A 270 28.31 -26.41 25.20
N ALA A 271 27.17 -26.06 25.79
CA ALA A 271 26.13 -25.28 25.12
C ALA A 271 26.58 -23.83 24.82
N LEU A 272 27.51 -23.27 25.61
CA LEU A 272 28.06 -21.93 25.36
C LEU A 272 28.86 -21.84 24.04
N VAL A 273 29.52 -22.94 23.64
CA VAL A 273 30.29 -22.99 22.38
C VAL A 273 29.39 -22.78 21.17
N PHE A 274 28.12 -23.18 21.26
CA PHE A 274 27.12 -22.95 20.21
C PHE A 274 26.31 -21.68 20.46
N PHE A 275 25.98 -21.40 21.72
CA PHE A 275 25.15 -20.25 22.09
C PHE A 275 25.84 -18.91 21.85
N VAL A 276 27.14 -18.78 22.14
CA VAL A 276 27.86 -17.50 21.98
C VAL A 276 27.99 -17.09 20.51
N PRO A 277 28.50 -17.94 19.58
CA PRO A 277 28.54 -17.60 18.18
C PRO A 277 27.14 -17.38 17.59
N PHE A 278 26.18 -18.25 17.92
CA PHE A 278 24.80 -18.10 17.47
C PHE A 278 24.20 -16.78 17.95
N SER A 279 24.40 -16.41 19.22
CA SER A 279 23.94 -15.14 19.77
C SER A 279 24.55 -13.95 19.04
N ILE A 280 25.87 -13.94 18.81
CA ILE A 280 26.53 -12.81 18.15
C ILE A 280 25.99 -12.64 16.72
N PHE A 281 25.90 -13.73 15.95
CA PHE A 281 25.40 -13.67 14.57
C PHE A 281 23.90 -13.37 14.51
N PHE A 282 23.07 -14.12 15.25
CA PHE A 282 21.62 -13.99 15.21
C PHE A 282 21.15 -12.66 15.79
N LEU A 283 21.61 -12.31 17.01
CA LEU A 283 21.24 -11.06 17.67
C LEU A 283 21.81 -9.86 16.91
N GLY A 284 23.05 -9.96 16.40
CA GLY A 284 23.68 -8.93 15.58
C GLY A 284 22.91 -8.66 14.29
N ILE A 285 22.62 -9.71 13.51
CA ILE A 285 21.83 -9.60 12.27
C ILE A 285 20.44 -9.06 12.56
N LEU A 286 19.79 -9.54 13.64
CA LEU A 286 18.45 -9.12 14.01
C LEU A 286 18.42 -7.66 14.48
N ILE A 287 19.37 -7.21 15.29
CA ILE A 287 19.52 -5.80 15.68
C ILE A 287 19.68 -4.92 14.44
N VAL A 288 20.62 -5.27 13.55
CA VAL A 288 20.87 -4.48 12.34
C VAL A 288 19.63 -4.45 11.45
N SER A 289 18.97 -5.60 11.26
CA SER A 289 17.76 -5.72 10.45
C SER A 289 16.59 -4.91 11.02
N ILE A 290 16.38 -4.95 12.34
CA ILE A 290 15.29 -4.20 12.97
C ILE A 290 15.63 -2.71 13.02
N LEU A 291 16.87 -2.34 13.35
CA LEU A 291 17.30 -0.94 13.34
C LEU A 291 17.13 -0.34 11.95
N PHE A 292 17.52 -1.09 10.91
CA PHE A 292 17.26 -0.72 9.52
C PHE A 292 15.75 -0.59 9.26
N SER A 293 14.93 -1.59 9.60
CA SER A 293 13.47 -1.54 9.40
C SER A 293 12.79 -0.36 10.09
N LEU A 294 13.27 0.01 11.29
CA LEU A 294 12.74 1.12 12.07
C LEU A 294 13.20 2.48 11.57
N THR A 295 14.41 2.57 11.01
CA THR A 295 15.01 3.86 10.61
C THR A 295 15.01 4.06 9.10
N LYS A 296 14.55 3.07 8.33
CA LYS A 296 14.45 3.18 6.87
C LYS A 296 13.62 4.40 6.50
N LYS A 297 14.13 5.12 5.51
CA LYS A 297 13.47 6.23 4.84
C LYS A 297 13.70 6.06 3.34
N LEU A 298 12.67 6.39 2.58
CA LEU A 298 12.72 6.41 1.13
C LEU A 298 12.60 7.86 0.69
N GLU A 299 13.63 8.36 0.05
CA GLU A 299 13.73 9.74 -0.41
C GLU A 299 13.72 9.77 -1.93
N LEU A 300 12.93 10.68 -2.48
CA LEU A 300 12.92 11.01 -3.90
C LEU A 300 13.55 12.37 -4.08
N TYR A 301 14.54 12.47 -4.95
CA TYR A 301 15.17 13.73 -5.31
C TYR A 301 15.07 13.91 -6.81
N ALA A 302 14.29 14.89 -7.23
CA ALA A 302 14.12 15.27 -8.61
C ALA A 302 14.96 16.52 -8.89
N ASP A 303 15.83 16.44 -9.88
CA ASP A 303 16.62 17.56 -10.40
C ASP A 303 16.38 17.72 -11.91
N SER A 304 17.02 18.71 -12.53
CA SER A 304 16.89 18.92 -13.99
C SER A 304 17.44 17.76 -14.82
N THR A 305 18.26 16.88 -14.24
CA THR A 305 18.92 15.76 -14.93
C THR A 305 18.10 14.47 -14.85
N GLY A 306 17.29 14.30 -13.81
CA GLY A 306 16.47 13.12 -13.62
C GLY A 306 15.98 12.93 -12.19
N LEU A 307 15.53 11.71 -11.90
CA LEU A 307 14.97 11.31 -10.62
C LEU A 307 15.91 10.33 -9.90
N LYS A 308 16.33 10.67 -8.69
CA LYS A 308 17.09 9.80 -7.80
C LYS A 308 16.15 9.22 -6.74
N ILE A 309 16.14 7.90 -6.63
CA ILE A 309 15.48 7.17 -5.56
C ILE A 309 16.54 6.67 -4.58
N ARG A 310 16.48 7.14 -3.34
CA ARG A 310 17.44 6.77 -2.30
C ARG A 310 16.73 6.07 -1.15
N TYR A 311 17.07 4.80 -0.93
CA TYR A 311 16.83 4.15 0.34
C TYR A 311 17.95 4.54 1.29
N ALA A 312 17.58 5.14 2.40
CA ALA A 312 18.52 5.57 3.43
C ALA A 312 17.98 5.17 4.81
N THR A 313 18.78 5.44 5.84
CA THR A 313 18.32 5.34 7.22
C THR A 313 18.44 6.70 7.90
N GLY A 314 17.62 6.96 8.92
CA GLY A 314 17.75 8.17 9.75
C GLY A 314 19.07 8.26 10.52
N ILE A 315 19.85 7.17 10.59
CA ILE A 315 21.15 7.12 11.27
C ILE A 315 22.27 7.32 10.24
N PRO A 316 23.11 8.38 10.34
CA PRO A 316 24.12 8.69 9.33
C PRO A 316 25.08 7.52 9.02
N LEU A 317 25.56 6.81 10.04
CA LEU A 317 26.50 5.70 9.87
C LEU A 317 25.86 4.50 9.13
N LEU A 318 24.64 4.10 9.53
CA LEU A 318 23.92 3.03 8.82
C LEU A 318 23.57 3.45 7.40
N SER A 319 23.21 4.73 7.19
CA SER A 319 22.91 5.25 5.87
C SER A 319 24.14 5.27 4.97
N TYR A 320 25.35 5.45 5.50
CA TYR A 320 26.57 5.36 4.70
C TYR A 320 26.83 3.92 4.24
N LEU A 321 26.57 2.92 5.09
CA LEU A 321 26.85 1.51 4.81
C LEU A 321 25.76 0.80 3.99
N LEU A 322 24.49 1.17 4.19
CA LEU A 322 23.34 0.44 3.67
C LEU A 322 22.49 1.25 2.69
N ALA A 323 22.87 2.48 2.36
CA ALA A 323 22.09 3.24 1.38
C ALA A 323 22.18 2.59 0.01
N LEU A 324 21.02 2.48 -0.62
CA LEU A 324 20.88 2.03 -1.99
C LEU A 324 20.26 3.18 -2.77
N GLU A 325 20.94 3.60 -3.83
CA GLU A 325 20.48 4.67 -4.70
C GLU A 325 20.28 4.13 -6.12
N ARG A 326 19.21 4.60 -6.76
CA ARG A 326 18.93 4.34 -8.16
C ARG A 326 18.58 5.66 -8.84
N PHE A 327 19.31 5.98 -9.91
CA PHE A 327 19.08 7.17 -10.71
C PHE A 327 18.37 6.81 -12.01
N PHE A 328 17.38 7.61 -12.37
CA PHE A 328 16.65 7.57 -13.62
C PHE A 328 16.87 8.88 -14.37
N PRO A 329 17.64 8.88 -15.46
CA PRO A 329 17.79 10.07 -16.29
C PRO A 329 16.43 10.57 -16.80
N LYS A 330 16.22 11.88 -16.88
CA LYS A 330 14.98 12.49 -17.38
C LYS A 330 14.53 11.88 -18.72
N GLN A 331 15.49 11.63 -19.61
CA GLN A 331 15.24 11.08 -20.95
C GLN A 331 14.64 9.66 -20.91
N SER A 332 14.96 8.87 -19.88
CA SER A 332 14.48 7.50 -19.69
C SER A 332 13.05 7.44 -19.12
N ILE A 333 12.62 8.51 -18.45
CA ILE A 333 11.31 8.60 -17.79
C ILE A 333 10.28 9.00 -18.83
N ARG A 334 9.24 8.18 -18.97
CA ARG A 334 8.06 8.51 -19.78
C ARG A 334 7.03 9.25 -18.94
N HIS A 335 6.55 8.58 -17.89
CA HIS A 335 5.59 9.13 -16.95
C HIS A 335 5.94 8.78 -15.51
N ILE A 336 5.55 9.66 -14.60
CA ILE A 336 5.42 9.35 -13.18
C ILE A 336 3.94 9.40 -12.93
N ARG A 337 3.36 8.29 -12.46
CA ARG A 337 1.91 8.13 -12.38
C ARG A 337 1.46 7.56 -11.04
N VAL A 338 0.43 8.16 -10.46
CA VAL A 338 -0.26 7.63 -9.28
C VAL A 338 -1.44 6.78 -9.72
N SER A 339 -1.37 5.49 -9.44
CA SER A 339 -2.43 4.54 -9.80
C SER A 339 -3.09 3.96 -8.57
N ARG A 340 -4.41 3.76 -8.66
CA ARG A 340 -5.18 2.95 -7.73
C ARG A 340 -5.45 1.60 -8.35
N LEU A 341 -4.84 0.58 -7.78
CA LEU A 341 -4.77 -0.76 -8.32
C LEU A 341 -5.70 -1.71 -7.53
N VAL A 342 -5.55 -3.00 -7.84
CA VAL A 342 -6.22 -4.13 -7.21
C VAL A 342 -6.28 -4.01 -5.68
N LEU A 343 -7.41 -4.43 -5.09
CA LEU A 343 -7.65 -4.34 -3.65
C LEU A 343 -7.50 -2.92 -3.12
N ASP A 344 -7.81 -1.89 -3.92
CA ASP A 344 -7.85 -0.50 -3.48
C ASP A 344 -6.50 0.11 -3.06
N GLN A 345 -5.40 -0.49 -3.52
CA GLN A 345 -4.05 -0.05 -3.20
C GLN A 345 -3.60 1.12 -4.05
N ASP A 346 -2.94 2.07 -3.40
CA ASP A 346 -2.47 3.29 -4.04
C ASP A 346 -0.96 3.17 -4.27
N ALA A 347 -0.51 3.37 -5.52
CA ALA A 347 0.88 3.20 -5.90
C ALA A 347 1.39 4.39 -6.70
N LEU A 348 2.55 4.93 -6.31
CA LEU A 348 3.33 5.86 -7.13
C LEU A 348 4.31 5.05 -7.96
N THR A 349 4.24 5.19 -9.28
CA THR A 349 5.05 4.39 -10.22
C THR A 349 5.79 5.26 -11.23
N ILE A 350 6.91 4.75 -11.74
CA ILE A 350 7.67 5.34 -12.86
C ILE A 350 7.53 4.41 -14.05
N ALA A 351 6.99 4.93 -15.14
CA ALA A 351 7.02 4.28 -16.45
C ALA A 351 8.27 4.71 -17.20
N LEU A 352 9.10 3.75 -17.60
CA LEU A 352 10.27 3.99 -18.44
C LEU A 352 9.93 3.87 -19.93
N LYS A 353 10.59 4.68 -20.76
CA LYS A 353 10.38 4.65 -22.23
C LYS A 353 10.77 3.30 -22.83
N GLY A 354 10.05 2.86 -23.86
CA GLY A 354 10.22 1.59 -24.56
C GLY A 354 11.62 1.33 -25.15
N THR A 355 12.40 2.39 -25.36
CA THR A 355 13.78 2.34 -25.87
C THR A 355 14.81 1.93 -24.82
N GLU A 356 14.45 1.94 -23.53
CA GLU A 356 15.36 1.60 -22.45
C GLU A 356 15.50 0.09 -22.26
N ARG A 357 16.73 -0.35 -21.94
CA ARG A 357 16.97 -1.76 -21.60
C ARG A 357 16.46 -2.02 -20.19
N LYS A 358 15.67 -3.09 -20.04
CA LYS A 358 15.24 -3.59 -18.72
C LYS A 358 16.47 -3.78 -17.83
N SER A 359 16.47 -3.16 -16.66
CA SER A 359 17.55 -3.37 -15.70
C SER A 359 17.43 -4.77 -15.10
N ILE A 360 18.32 -5.69 -15.47
CA ILE A 360 18.38 -7.03 -14.89
C ILE A 360 19.39 -6.97 -13.75
N GLY A 361 18.93 -6.79 -12.51
CA GLY A 361 19.81 -6.72 -11.34
C GLY A 361 19.08 -6.95 -10.02
N VAL A 362 19.83 -7.36 -8.98
CA VAL A 362 19.30 -7.64 -7.63
C VAL A 362 18.59 -6.43 -7.02
N LEU A 363 19.09 -5.22 -7.27
CA LEU A 363 18.40 -3.99 -6.87
C LEU A 363 17.05 -3.86 -7.56
N ALA A 364 16.96 -4.09 -8.87
CA ALA A 364 15.69 -4.04 -9.61
C ALA A 364 14.67 -5.04 -9.06
N TYR A 365 15.13 -6.23 -8.63
CA TYR A 365 14.30 -7.20 -7.92
C TYR A 365 13.82 -6.69 -6.55
N LEU A 366 14.67 -6.05 -5.75
CA LEU A 366 14.30 -5.47 -4.45
C LEU A 366 13.33 -4.29 -4.56
N PHE A 367 13.46 -3.44 -5.59
CA PHE A 367 12.49 -2.38 -5.89
C PHE A 367 11.14 -2.95 -6.34
N ASN A 368 11.14 -4.05 -7.11
CA ASN A 368 9.93 -4.70 -7.63
C ASN A 368 9.30 -5.73 -6.67
N LEU A 369 9.88 -5.97 -5.49
CA LEU A 369 9.40 -6.93 -4.48
C LEU A 369 8.21 -6.39 -3.65
N GLN A 370 7.85 -5.12 -3.80
CA GLN A 370 6.64 -4.60 -3.18
C GLN A 370 5.45 -5.25 -3.90
N ALA A 371 4.65 -6.00 -3.14
CA ALA A 371 3.62 -6.91 -3.61
C ALA A 371 2.75 -6.32 -4.74
N PHE A 372 2.17 -7.19 -5.56
CA PHE A 372 1.37 -6.95 -6.77
C PHE A 372 2.14 -6.92 -8.10
N PRO A 373 1.64 -7.62 -9.14
CA PRO A 373 2.26 -7.62 -10.46
C PRO A 373 2.00 -6.28 -11.16
N ILE A 374 2.75 -5.24 -10.79
CA ILE A 374 2.68 -3.90 -11.41
C ILE A 374 2.94 -3.98 -12.93
N GLN A 375 3.72 -4.97 -13.38
CA GLN A 375 4.03 -5.20 -14.78
C GLN A 375 2.81 -5.46 -15.68
N SER A 376 1.68 -5.93 -15.14
CA SER A 376 0.44 -6.11 -15.92
C SER A 376 -0.27 -4.80 -16.26
N PHE A 377 0.23 -3.68 -15.72
CA PHE A 377 -0.25 -2.31 -15.98
C PHE A 377 0.71 -1.52 -16.88
N THR A 378 1.67 -2.19 -17.52
CA THR A 378 2.47 -1.57 -18.58
C THR A 378 1.60 -1.24 -19.79
N LEU A 379 1.81 -0.06 -20.37
CA LEU A 379 1.14 0.37 -21.61
C LEU A 379 2.09 0.23 -22.79
N ARG A 380 1.54 0.30 -24.01
CA ARG A 380 2.36 0.33 -25.22
C ARG A 380 3.27 1.56 -25.17
N GLY A 381 4.58 1.33 -25.38
CA GLY A 381 5.61 2.36 -25.21
C GLY A 381 6.28 2.37 -23.82
N ASP A 382 5.78 1.62 -22.85
CA ASP A 382 6.45 1.39 -21.56
C ASP A 382 7.42 0.19 -21.69
N SER A 383 8.70 0.36 -21.34
CA SER A 383 9.64 -0.78 -21.24
C SER A 383 9.52 -1.51 -19.90
N GLU A 384 9.37 -0.74 -18.82
CA GLU A 384 9.27 -1.21 -17.44
C GLU A 384 8.40 -0.25 -16.63
N LEU A 385 7.57 -0.79 -15.74
CA LEU A 385 6.85 -0.03 -14.73
C LEU A 385 7.40 -0.35 -13.34
N ILE A 386 7.92 0.66 -12.66
CA ILE A 386 8.62 0.52 -11.37
C ILE A 386 7.77 1.13 -10.27
N GLY A 387 7.46 0.36 -9.23
CA GLY A 387 6.79 0.87 -8.02
C GLY A 387 7.76 1.60 -7.10
N ILE A 388 7.49 2.86 -6.77
CA ILE A 388 8.27 3.64 -5.80
C ILE A 388 7.69 3.47 -4.40
N TRP A 389 6.42 3.88 -4.25
CA TRP A 389 5.67 3.77 -3.01
C TRP A 389 4.42 2.96 -3.27
N HIS A 390 4.15 2.02 -2.37
CA HIS A 390 2.95 1.22 -2.35
C HIS A 390 2.26 1.40 -1.00
N LEU A 391 1.09 2.02 -1.03
CA LEU A 391 0.30 2.29 0.16
C LEU A 391 -0.78 1.24 0.29
N MET A 392 -0.76 0.54 1.42
CA MET A 392 -1.83 -0.40 1.76
C MET A 392 -3.07 0.40 2.16
N PRO A 393 -4.25 0.00 1.66
CA PRO A 393 -5.48 0.68 2.01
C PRO A 393 -5.83 0.43 3.48
N TRP A 394 -6.68 1.29 4.03
CA TRP A 394 -7.31 1.10 5.35
C TRP A 394 -6.37 1.11 6.57
N VAL A 395 -5.09 1.47 6.41
CA VAL A 395 -4.17 1.64 7.55
C VAL A 395 -4.44 2.99 8.23
N PRO A 396 -4.85 3.03 9.51
CA PRO A 396 -5.11 4.28 10.20
C PRO A 396 -3.81 5.06 10.43
N ASN A 397 -3.88 6.40 10.40
CA ASN A 397 -2.70 7.28 10.54
C ASN A 397 -1.53 6.93 9.59
N SER A 398 -1.85 6.67 8.33
CA SER A 398 -0.87 6.39 7.28
C SER A 398 -1.05 7.36 6.10
N PRO A 399 -0.03 7.54 5.24
CA PRO A 399 -0.20 8.26 3.98
C PRO A 399 -1.34 7.65 3.13
N GLY A 400 -1.97 8.46 2.28
CA GLY A 400 -3.01 8.05 1.35
C GLY A 400 -2.76 8.46 -0.09
N TYR A 401 -3.79 8.25 -0.93
CA TYR A 401 -3.78 8.62 -2.34
C TYR A 401 -3.38 10.10 -2.55
N SER A 402 -3.91 11.00 -1.71
CA SER A 402 -3.63 12.43 -1.78
C SER A 402 -2.16 12.80 -1.57
N ASP A 403 -1.46 12.08 -0.70
CA ASP A 403 -0.03 12.24 -0.49
C ASP A 403 0.77 11.83 -1.72
N LEU A 404 0.34 10.76 -2.41
CA LEU A 404 1.00 10.31 -3.64
C LEU A 404 0.80 11.30 -4.78
N VAL A 405 -0.42 11.85 -4.94
CA VAL A 405 -0.71 12.87 -5.97
C VAL A 405 0.09 14.15 -5.71
N ALA A 406 0.18 14.58 -4.45
CA ALA A 406 1.01 15.71 -4.07
C ALA A 406 2.50 15.48 -4.39
N ALA A 407 2.99 14.26 -4.14
CA ALA A 407 4.36 13.88 -4.48
C ALA A 407 4.61 13.84 -6.00
N GLU A 408 3.71 13.23 -6.76
CA GLU A 408 3.73 13.19 -8.22
C GLU A 408 3.81 14.60 -8.80
N SER A 409 2.89 15.48 -8.41
CA SER A 409 2.85 16.87 -8.87
C SER A 409 4.14 17.62 -8.54
N ALA A 410 4.68 17.46 -7.32
CA ALA A 410 5.91 18.13 -6.91
C ALA A 410 7.15 17.66 -7.70
N ILE A 411 7.20 16.37 -8.04
CA ILE A 411 8.29 15.78 -8.84
C ILE A 411 8.16 16.18 -10.30
N GLN A 412 6.97 16.06 -10.88
CA GLN A 412 6.70 16.42 -12.29
C GLN A 412 6.99 17.90 -12.54
N ALA A 413 6.58 18.79 -11.63
CA ALA A 413 6.82 20.23 -11.74
C ALA A 413 8.31 20.59 -11.86
N HIS A 414 9.20 19.82 -11.23
CA HIS A 414 10.65 20.07 -11.29
C HIS A 414 11.33 19.35 -12.47
N LEU A 415 10.94 18.11 -12.75
CA LEU A 415 11.49 17.37 -13.89
C LEU A 415 11.12 18.01 -15.23
N ASN A 416 9.96 18.69 -15.29
CA ASN A 416 9.41 19.29 -16.50
C ASN A 416 9.44 18.30 -17.67
N LEU A 417 8.83 17.13 -17.47
CA LEU A 417 8.76 16.08 -18.47
C LEU A 417 7.93 16.57 -19.67
N ASP A 418 8.37 16.28 -20.88
CA ASP A 418 7.54 16.48 -22.07
C ASP A 418 6.38 15.49 -21.98
N GLU A 419 5.19 15.95 -21.57
CA GLU A 419 4.02 15.09 -21.36
C GLU A 419 3.60 14.42 -22.69
N GLU A 420 3.97 13.16 -22.86
CA GLU A 420 3.45 12.32 -23.94
C GLU A 420 2.01 11.91 -23.58
N ARG A 421 1.02 12.57 -24.16
CA ARG A 421 -0.39 12.20 -23.90
C ARG A 421 -0.70 10.88 -24.59
N ILE A 422 -1.16 9.92 -23.80
CA ILE A 422 -1.63 8.63 -24.29
C ILE A 422 -3.07 8.81 -24.74
N ASP A 423 -3.37 8.41 -25.98
CA ASP A 423 -4.72 8.40 -26.53
C ASP A 423 -5.28 6.98 -26.63
N PHE A 424 -6.60 6.86 -26.84
CA PHE A 424 -7.24 5.55 -26.95
C PHE A 424 -6.68 4.71 -28.09
N ASN A 425 -6.25 5.36 -29.17
CA ASN A 425 -5.68 4.71 -30.35
C ASN A 425 -4.32 4.05 -30.06
N ASP A 426 -3.56 4.58 -29.10
CA ASP A 426 -2.26 4.01 -28.71
C ASP A 426 -2.41 2.70 -27.93
N LEU A 427 -3.61 2.44 -27.41
CA LEU A 427 -3.94 1.26 -26.63
C LEU A 427 -4.36 0.06 -27.49
N GLN A 428 -4.62 0.27 -28.79
CA GLN A 428 -5.09 -0.77 -29.73
C GLN A 428 -3.97 -1.69 -30.24
#